data_AF-A0A9P0KLY4-F1
#
_entry.id   AF-A0A9P0KLY4-F1
#
_cell.length_a   1.000
_cell.length_b   1.000
_cell.length_c   1.000
_cell.angle_alpha   90.00
_cell.angle_beta   90.00
_cell.angle_gamma   90.00
#
_symmetry.space_group_name_H-M   'P 1'
#
loop_
_entity.id
_entity.type
_entity.pdbx_description
1 polymer ?
#
loop_
_entity_poly.entity_id
_entity_poly.type
_entity_poly.pdbx_seq_one_letter_code
_entity_poly.pdbx_strand_id
1 'polypeptide(L)'
;MLKFRELLVQSLLNDKDEGEEIEDEQDVPIPRKNAKSTHIMKKFEGNARQNRKRCISCYDKLQKEKGTKEARAKTKRVMTYCDECDNKPAMCLECFNEKHPSKYF
;
A
#
# COMPACT_ATOMS: atom_id res chain seq x y z
N MET A 1 30.71 -24.86 7.67
CA MET A 1 30.72 -23.50 7.08
C MET A 1 29.39 -22.83 7.38
N LEU A 2 29.34 -22.10 8.49
CA LEU A 2 28.27 -21.21 8.88
C LEU A 2 29.00 -19.95 9.31
N LYS A 3 28.87 -18.81 8.62
CA LYS A 3 29.64 -17.63 9.05
C LYS A 3 28.89 -16.32 8.98
N PHE A 4 28.00 -16.07 8.01
CA PHE A 4 27.32 -14.76 8.00
C PHE A 4 26.27 -14.64 9.11
N ARG A 5 25.38 -15.64 9.24
CA ARG A 5 24.28 -15.58 10.20
C ARG A 5 24.75 -15.64 11.65
N GLU A 6 25.82 -16.38 11.92
CA GLU A 6 26.44 -16.45 13.25
C GLU A 6 27.17 -15.16 13.61
N LEU A 7 27.87 -14.54 12.66
CA LEU A 7 28.52 -13.23 12.87
C LEU A 7 27.48 -12.12 13.14
N LEU A 8 26.33 -12.16 12.47
CA LEU A 8 25.25 -11.21 12.72
C LEU A 8 24.68 -11.36 14.14
N VAL A 9 24.44 -12.61 14.57
CA VAL A 9 23.92 -12.89 15.92
C VAL A 9 24.93 -12.48 16.99
N GLN A 10 26.23 -12.72 16.76
CA GLN A 10 27.29 -12.28 17.70
C GLN A 10 27.41 -10.76 17.78
N SER A 11 27.25 -10.05 16.66
CA SER A 11 27.23 -8.58 16.65
C SER A 11 26.07 -8.02 17.48
N LEU A 12 24.88 -8.63 17.40
CA LEU A 12 23.69 -8.15 18.10
C LEU A 12 23.69 -8.47 19.60
N LEU A 13 24.41 -9.51 20.01
CA LEU A 13 24.53 -9.92 21.41
C LEU A 13 25.71 -9.25 22.15
N ASN A 14 26.58 -8.55 21.43
CA ASN A 14 27.76 -7.89 22.01
C ASN A 14 27.51 -6.46 22.48
N ASP A 15 26.30 -5.92 22.29
CA ASP A 15 25.83 -4.73 22.99
C ASP A 15 25.49 -5.17 24.42
N LYS A 16 26.53 -5.33 25.24
CA LYS A 16 26.37 -5.45 26.68
C LYS A 16 25.86 -4.11 27.17
N ASP A 17 24.57 -4.08 27.48
CA ASP A 17 23.97 -3.09 28.37
C ASP A 17 24.71 -3.16 29.72
N GLU A 18 25.80 -2.41 29.85
CA GLU A 18 26.12 -1.83 31.14
C GLU A 18 24.99 -0.83 31.40
N GLY A 19 24.02 -1.28 32.18
CA GLY A 19 22.80 -0.53 32.45
C GLY A 19 23.12 0.86 33.00
N GLU A 20 22.84 1.87 32.19
CA GLU A 20 22.41 3.16 32.68
C GLU A 20 20.88 3.13 32.73
N GLU A 21 20.33 3.14 33.95
CA GLU A 21 18.94 3.50 34.18
C GLU A 21 18.78 4.96 33.74
N ILE A 22 18.28 5.18 32.52
CA ILE A 22 17.84 6.50 32.08
C ILE A 22 16.32 6.53 32.22
N GLU A 23 15.86 6.90 33.42
CA GLU A 23 14.55 7.50 33.57
C GLU A 23 14.60 8.89 32.93
N ASP A 24 14.08 9.05 31.72
CA ASP A 24 13.77 10.39 31.20
C ASP A 24 12.49 10.35 30.36
N GLU A 25 11.39 10.71 31.03
CA GLU A 25 10.15 11.19 30.44
C GLU A 25 10.41 12.49 29.65
N GLN A 26 10.88 12.43 28.40
CA GLN A 26 10.70 13.54 27.47
C GLN A 26 10.40 13.04 26.06
N ASP A 27 9.14 13.23 25.65
CA ASP A 27 8.65 13.15 24.27
C ASP A 27 9.46 14.11 23.38
N VAL A 28 10.56 13.64 22.80
CA VAL A 28 11.21 14.33 21.69
C VAL A 28 10.44 13.98 20.42
N PRO A 29 9.83 14.95 19.70
CA PRO A 29 9.20 14.67 18.42
C PRO A 29 10.28 14.26 17.42
N ILE A 30 10.50 12.95 17.27
CA ILE A 30 11.29 12.42 16.16
C ILE A 30 10.57 12.88 14.89
N PRO A 31 11.22 13.66 14.00
CA PRO A 31 10.62 14.00 12.73
C PRO A 31 10.44 12.69 11.97
N ARG A 32 9.20 12.18 11.96
CA ARG A 32 8.82 11.00 11.19
C ARG A 32 9.11 11.33 9.74
N LYS A 33 10.25 10.86 9.23
CA LYS A 33 10.60 10.89 7.81
C LYS A 33 9.36 10.42 7.07
N ASN A 34 8.67 11.33 6.36
CA ASN A 34 7.37 11.14 5.73
C ASN A 34 7.09 9.65 5.49
N ALA A 35 6.35 9.02 6.41
CA ALA A 35 5.96 7.63 6.24
C ALA A 35 5.10 7.62 5.00
N LYS A 36 5.69 7.24 3.85
CA LYS A 36 4.95 7.12 2.59
C LYS A 36 3.78 6.23 2.93
N SER A 37 2.55 6.75 2.87
CA SER A 37 1.36 5.96 3.15
C SER A 37 1.41 4.76 2.21
N THR A 38 1.71 3.58 2.75
CA THR A 38 1.73 2.36 1.97
C THR A 38 0.27 2.02 1.72
N HIS A 39 -0.25 2.45 0.58
CA HIS A 39 -1.58 2.06 0.15
C HIS A 39 -1.59 0.55 -0.11
N ILE A 40 -2.64 -0.13 0.34
CA ILE A 40 -2.87 -1.57 0.22
C ILE A 40 -4.11 -1.77 -0.64
N MET A 41 -3.97 -2.62 -1.66
CA MET A 41 -5.10 -3.09 -2.43
C MET A 41 -5.80 -4.24 -1.69
N LYS A 42 -7.06 -4.04 -1.33
CA LYS A 42 -7.93 -5.05 -0.75
C LYS A 42 -8.96 -5.55 -1.76
N LYS A 43 -9.61 -6.67 -1.46
CA LYS A 43 -10.68 -7.27 -2.28
C LYS A 43 -12.03 -7.05 -1.59
N PHE A 44 -13.08 -6.77 -2.37
CA PHE A 44 -14.46 -6.77 -1.88
C PHE A 44 -14.86 -8.19 -1.45
N GLU A 45 -15.62 -8.27 -0.36
CA GLU A 45 -16.20 -9.53 0.12
C GLU A 45 -17.33 -10.01 -0.81
N GLY A 46 -17.59 -11.32 -0.78
CA GLY A 46 -18.68 -11.96 -1.54
C GLY A 46 -18.38 -12.26 -3.02
N ASN A 47 -19.44 -12.61 -3.75
CA ASN A 47 -19.34 -13.12 -5.12
C ASN A 47 -18.98 -12.02 -6.13
N ALA A 48 -18.00 -12.31 -7.00
CA ALA A 48 -17.56 -11.43 -8.07
C ALA A 48 -18.68 -10.97 -9.01
N ARG A 49 -19.69 -11.82 -9.29
CA ARG A 49 -20.77 -11.45 -10.21
C ARG A 49 -21.58 -10.25 -9.73
N GLN A 50 -21.80 -10.16 -8.42
CA GLN A 50 -22.62 -9.13 -7.77
C GLN A 50 -21.77 -7.93 -7.32
N ASN A 51 -20.57 -8.19 -6.78
CA ASN A 51 -19.80 -7.15 -6.08
C ASN A 51 -18.75 -6.45 -6.95
N ARG A 52 -18.48 -6.93 -8.18
CA ARG A 52 -17.50 -6.28 -9.06
C ARG A 52 -17.97 -4.87 -9.47
N LYS A 53 -17.11 -3.89 -9.22
CA LYS A 53 -17.32 -2.47 -9.58
C LYS A 53 -16.48 -2.10 -10.78
N ARG A 54 -16.79 -1.01 -11.49
CA ARG A 54 -15.91 -0.51 -12.56
C ARG A 54 -14.66 0.11 -11.95
N CYS A 55 -13.50 -0.10 -12.57
CA CYS A 55 -12.31 0.66 -12.21
C CYS A 55 -12.57 2.15 -12.49
N ILE A 56 -12.49 3.01 -11.46
CA ILE A 56 -12.80 4.44 -11.57
C ILE A 56 -11.86 5.11 -12.56
N SER A 57 -10.55 4.90 -12.41
CA SER A 57 -9.54 5.49 -13.29
C SER A 57 -9.72 5.08 -14.76
N CYS A 58 -10.04 3.81 -15.03
CA CYS A 58 -10.31 3.36 -16.40
C CYS A 58 -11.61 3.96 -16.96
N TYR A 59 -12.64 4.09 -16.11
CA TYR A 59 -13.90 4.71 -16.50
C TYR A 59 -13.69 6.16 -16.92
N ASP A 60 -12.96 6.93 -16.11
CA ASP A 60 -12.71 8.35 -16.36
C ASP A 60 -11.90 8.55 -17.65
N LYS A 61 -10.86 7.71 -17.88
CA LYS A 61 -10.07 7.72 -19.13
C LYS A 61 -10.98 7.46 -20.34
N LEU A 62 -11.76 6.38 -20.32
CA LEU A 62 -12.67 6.03 -21.43
C LEU A 62 -13.79 7.05 -21.63
N GLN A 63 -14.31 7.64 -20.55
CA GLN A 63 -15.36 8.64 -20.62
C GLN A 63 -14.85 9.89 -21.33
N LYS A 64 -13.63 10.34 -21.00
CA LYS A 64 -13.00 11.50 -21.66
C LYS A 64 -12.70 11.24 -23.13
N GLU A 65 -12.26 10.03 -23.48
CA GLU A 65 -11.88 9.68 -24.86
C GLU A 65 -13.07 9.39 -25.78
N LYS A 66 -14.07 8.65 -25.29
CA LYS A 66 -15.13 8.03 -26.12
C LYS A 66 -16.55 8.31 -25.62
N GLY A 67 -16.67 9.04 -24.52
CA GLY A 67 -17.95 9.38 -23.91
C GLY A 67 -18.52 8.32 -22.96
N THR A 68 -19.57 8.72 -22.26
CA THR A 68 -20.18 7.96 -21.16
C THR A 68 -20.72 6.60 -21.57
N LYS A 69 -21.35 6.49 -22.75
CA LYS A 69 -21.95 5.23 -23.21
C LYS A 69 -20.87 4.16 -23.43
N GLU A 70 -19.77 4.54 -24.08
CA GLU A 70 -18.63 3.66 -24.31
C GLU A 70 -17.93 3.27 -23.02
N ALA A 71 -17.68 4.23 -22.12
CA ALA A 71 -17.07 3.97 -20.83
C ALA A 71 -17.88 2.96 -20.02
N ARG A 72 -19.22 3.09 -19.98
CA ARG A 72 -20.09 2.15 -19.27
C ARG A 72 -19.99 0.72 -19.80
N ALA A 73 -19.85 0.56 -21.10
CA ALA A 73 -19.79 -0.76 -21.75
C ALA A 73 -18.40 -1.41 -21.65
N LYS A 74 -17.33 -0.63 -21.86
CA LYS A 74 -15.98 -1.14 -22.08
C LYS A 74 -15.08 -1.12 -20.84
N THR A 75 -15.43 -0.38 -19.79
CA THR A 75 -14.58 -0.27 -18.60
C THR A 75 -14.43 -1.62 -17.88
N LYS A 76 -13.18 -1.98 -17.57
CA LYS A 76 -12.82 -3.15 -16.77
C LYS A 76 -13.58 -3.14 -15.43
N ARG A 77 -14.21 -4.27 -15.08
CA ARG A 77 -14.85 -4.48 -13.77
C ARG A 77 -13.93 -5.28 -12.86
N VAL A 78 -13.71 -4.79 -11.65
CA VAL A 78 -12.73 -5.28 -10.69
C VAL A 78 -13.37 -5.60 -9.35
N MET A 79 -12.74 -6.51 -8.62
CA MET A 79 -13.11 -6.89 -7.26
C MET A 79 -12.23 -6.23 -6.19
N THR A 80 -11.40 -5.29 -6.58
CA THR A 80 -10.35 -4.71 -5.75
C THR A 80 -10.55 -3.22 -5.54
N TYR A 81 -10.08 -2.72 -4.39
CA TYR A 81 -10.12 -1.32 -4.01
C TYR A 81 -8.89 -0.94 -3.18
N CYS A 82 -8.58 0.36 -3.09
CA CYS A 82 -7.57 0.87 -2.16
C CYS A 82 -8.23 1.21 -0.82
N ASP A 83 -7.73 0.68 0.30
CA ASP A 83 -8.37 0.86 1.60
C ASP A 83 -8.05 2.21 2.27
N GLU A 84 -6.95 2.82 1.87
CA GLU A 84 -6.40 4.06 2.47
C GLU A 84 -6.77 5.31 1.67
N CYS A 85 -7.29 5.16 0.46
CA CYS A 85 -7.84 6.29 -0.30
C CYS A 85 -9.25 6.64 0.18
N ASP A 86 -9.57 7.92 0.16
CA ASP A 86 -10.94 8.40 0.40
C ASP A 86 -11.93 7.69 -0.51
N ASN A 87 -13.08 7.31 0.06
CA ASN A 87 -14.15 6.57 -0.60
C ASN A 87 -13.80 5.15 -1.06
N LYS A 88 -12.62 4.64 -0.70
CA LYS A 88 -12.17 3.27 -1.00
C LYS A 88 -12.37 2.91 -2.48
N PRO A 89 -11.71 3.63 -3.40
CA PRO A 89 -11.99 3.59 -4.82
C PRO A 89 -11.72 2.20 -5.40
N ALA A 90 -12.66 1.71 -6.22
CA ALA A 90 -12.48 0.47 -6.97
C ALA A 90 -11.48 0.69 -8.11
N MET A 91 -10.37 -0.06 -8.11
CA MET A 91 -9.28 0.14 -9.08
C MET A 91 -8.69 -1.20 -9.53
N CYS A 92 -8.30 -1.29 -10.80
CA CYS A 92 -7.48 -2.41 -11.29
C CYS A 92 -6.03 -2.28 -10.82
N LEU A 93 -5.27 -3.36 -10.91
CA LEU A 93 -3.85 -3.40 -10.53
C LEU A 93 -3.01 -2.36 -11.27
N GLU A 94 -3.20 -2.22 -12.58
CA GLU A 94 -2.52 -1.21 -13.42
C GLU A 94 -2.75 0.20 -12.86
N CYS A 95 -4.01 0.60 -12.68
CA CYS A 95 -4.34 1.93 -12.18
C CYS A 95 -3.94 2.16 -10.72
N PHE A 96 -3.83 1.09 -9.93
CA PHE A 96 -3.31 1.18 -8.58
C PHE A 96 -1.81 1.43 -8.58
N ASN A 97 -1.04 0.71 -9.38
CA ASN A 97 0.40 0.94 -9.48
C ASN A 97 0.72 2.32 -10.07
N GLU A 98 -0.10 2.81 -11.01
CA GLU A 98 0.02 4.18 -11.54
C GLU A 98 -0.20 5.25 -10.45
N LYS A 99 -1.22 5.07 -9.58
CA LYS A 99 -1.58 6.06 -8.55
C LYS A 99 -0.79 5.90 -7.25
N HIS A 100 -0.34 4.69 -6.95
CA HIS A 100 0.37 4.29 -5.74
C HIS A 100 1.68 3.58 -6.13
N PRO A 101 2.65 4.30 -6.71
CA PRO A 101 3.92 3.70 -7.09
C PRO A 101 4.67 3.21 -5.83
N SER A 102 4.79 1.90 -5.69
CA SER A 102 5.71 1.31 -4.70
C SER A 102 7.14 1.64 -5.11
N LYS A 103 7.90 2.30 -4.23
CA LYS A 103 9.31 2.66 -4.49
C LYS A 103 10.31 1.52 -4.19
N TYR A 104 9.85 0.28 -4.11
CA TYR A 104 10.69 -0.88 -3.81
C TYR A 104 10.61 -1.91 -4.93
N PHE A 105 11.41 -1.67 -5.96
CA PHE A 105 11.99 -2.65 -6.88
C PHE A 105 13.41 -2.17 -7.19
#